data_AF-A0A966TVX9-F1
#
_entry.id   AF-A0A966TVX9-F1
#
_cell.length_a   1.000
_cell.length_b   1.000
_cell.length_c   1.000
_cell.angle_alpha   90.00
_cell.angle_beta   90.00
_cell.angle_gamma   90.00
#
_symmetry.space_group_name_H-M   'P 1'
#
loop_
_entity.id
_entity.type
_entity.pdbx_description
1 polymer ?
#
loop_
_entity_poly.entity_id
_entity_poly.type
_entity_poly.pdbx_seq_one_letter_code
_entity_poly.pdbx_strand_id
1 'polypeptide(L)'
;MTLPLDGVRVVEFSHMVMGPSCGLILADLGAEVIKVEPPGGDRTRHLKSSGTGFFAALSRNKKSVTLDTANPADVETLLRLIDTADVVLENFRPGALAEKGLGFDTLRARNPRLICLSLKGFLSGPYERRTALDEV
;
A
#
# COMPACT_ATOMS: atom_id res chain seq x y z
N MET A 1 -17.94 -20.59 5.77
CA MET A 1 -18.26 -20.01 4.44
C MET A 1 -16.99 -19.35 3.93
N THR A 2 -16.63 -19.55 2.67
CA THR A 2 -15.51 -18.85 2.02
C THR A 2 -15.95 -17.44 1.64
N LEU A 3 -15.08 -16.45 1.84
CA LEU A 3 -15.33 -15.05 1.47
C LEU A 3 -14.94 -14.82 -0.01
N PRO A 4 -15.45 -13.77 -0.68
CA PRO A 4 -15.24 -13.57 -2.12
C PRO A 4 -13.78 -13.43 -2.57
N LEU A 5 -12.89 -12.94 -1.70
CA LEU A 5 -11.46 -12.77 -1.99
C LEU A 5 -10.59 -13.75 -1.20
N ASP A 6 -11.16 -14.86 -0.71
CA ASP A 6 -10.39 -15.90 -0.06
C ASP A 6 -9.29 -16.43 -1.00
N GLY A 7 -8.07 -16.57 -0.46
CA GLY A 7 -6.87 -16.96 -1.22
C GLY A 7 -6.18 -15.82 -1.99
N VAL A 8 -6.73 -14.60 -2.02
CA VAL A 8 -6.08 -13.44 -2.66
C VAL A 8 -5.09 -12.78 -1.68
N ARG A 9 -3.86 -12.54 -2.13
CA ARG A 9 -2.84 -11.79 -1.35
C ARG A 9 -2.63 -10.38 -1.90
N VAL A 10 -2.67 -9.39 -1.01
CA VAL A 10 -2.46 -7.98 -1.31
C VAL A 10 -1.27 -7.45 -0.51
N VAL A 11 -0.34 -6.77 -1.18
CA VAL A 11 0.74 -6.02 -0.52
C VAL A 11 0.43 -4.53 -0.62
N GLU A 12 0.29 -3.88 0.53
CA GLU A 12 -0.15 -2.48 0.65
C GLU A 12 1.01 -1.57 1.07
N PHE A 13 1.34 -0.60 0.22
CA PHE A 13 2.23 0.53 0.52
C PHE A 13 1.42 1.80 0.63
N SER A 14 0.72 1.99 1.75
CA SER A 14 -0.19 3.12 1.86
C SER A 14 -0.20 3.80 3.21
N HIS A 15 -0.72 5.03 3.26
CA HIS A 15 -0.87 5.82 4.48
C HIS A 15 -2.11 6.73 4.42
N MET A 16 -2.44 7.36 5.56
CA MET A 16 -3.62 8.22 5.73
C MET A 16 -4.95 7.48 5.53
N VAL A 17 -5.80 7.93 4.60
CA VAL A 17 -7.19 7.47 4.48
C VAL A 17 -7.43 6.69 3.20
N MET A 18 -7.28 7.32 2.03
CA MET A 18 -7.63 6.74 0.72
C MET A 18 -7.03 5.34 0.48
N GLY A 19 -5.72 5.19 0.69
CA GLY A 19 -5.03 3.91 0.48
C GLY A 19 -5.45 2.84 1.48
N PRO A 20 -5.37 3.10 2.81
CA PRO A 20 -5.80 2.13 3.80
C PRO A 20 -7.28 1.72 3.69
N SER A 21 -8.18 2.63 3.27
CA SER A 21 -9.58 2.29 2.98
C SER A 21 -9.73 1.25 1.88
N CYS A 22 -8.93 1.34 0.80
CA CYS A 22 -8.94 0.34 -0.27
C CYS A 22 -8.53 -1.03 0.26
N GLY A 23 -7.38 -1.12 0.94
CA GLY A 23 -6.93 -2.40 1.52
C GLY A 23 -7.87 -2.94 2.59
N LEU A 24 -8.54 -2.07 3.35
CA LEU A 24 -9.53 -2.50 4.34
C LEU A 24 -10.71 -3.22 3.69
N ILE A 25 -11.28 -2.66 2.62
CA ILE A 25 -12.40 -3.29 1.89
C ILE A 25 -11.97 -4.66 1.35
N LEU A 26 -10.76 -4.76 0.81
CA LEU A 26 -10.23 -6.05 0.32
C LEU A 26 -10.08 -7.07 1.46
N ALA A 27 -9.58 -6.64 2.63
CA ALA A 27 -9.46 -7.50 3.81
C ALA A 27 -10.83 -7.95 4.34
N ASP A 28 -11.81 -7.04 4.41
CA ASP A 28 -13.18 -7.35 4.84
C ASP A 28 -13.87 -8.34 3.89
N LEU A 29 -13.48 -8.37 2.61
CA LEU A 29 -13.92 -9.34 1.61
C LEU A 29 -13.10 -10.64 1.60
N GLY A 30 -12.14 -10.81 2.51
CA GLY A 30 -11.41 -12.06 2.73
C GLY A 30 -9.99 -12.12 2.17
N ALA A 31 -9.48 -11.05 1.56
CA ALA A 31 -8.10 -11.03 1.08
C ALA A 31 -7.11 -10.99 2.25
N GLU A 32 -5.96 -11.65 2.09
CA GLU A 32 -4.81 -11.47 2.97
C GLU A 32 -4.10 -10.16 2.62
N VAL A 33 -4.38 -9.10 3.38
CA VAL A 33 -3.75 -7.79 3.17
C VAL A 33 -2.57 -7.63 4.11
N ILE A 34 -1.37 -7.48 3.53
CA ILE A 34 -0.11 -7.27 4.23
C ILE A 34 0.32 -5.82 4.03
N LYS A 35 0.17 -5.01 5.08
CA LYS A 35 0.62 -3.62 5.10
C LYS A 35 2.12 -3.55 5.34
N VAL A 36 2.85 -2.96 4.41
CA VAL A 36 4.27 -2.65 4.58
C VAL A 36 4.37 -1.30 5.26
N GLU A 37 4.99 -1.27 6.43
CA GLU A 37 5.20 -0.06 7.22
C GLU A 37 6.69 0.31 7.27
N PRO A 38 7.03 1.61 7.26
CA PRO A 38 8.41 2.03 7.48
C PRO A 38 8.84 1.74 8.93
N PRO A 39 10.15 1.78 9.24
CA PRO A 39 10.63 1.80 10.62
C PRO A 39 9.90 2.88 11.45
N GLY A 40 9.35 2.49 12.61
CA GLY A 40 8.51 3.34 13.44
C GLY A 40 6.99 3.27 13.13
N GLY A 41 6.59 2.54 12.10
CA GLY A 41 5.19 2.29 11.76
C GLY A 41 4.50 3.40 10.96
N ASP A 42 3.25 3.14 10.57
CA ASP A 42 2.36 4.13 9.96
C ASP A 42 2.10 5.28 10.95
N ARG A 43 2.32 6.53 10.50
CA ARG A 43 2.14 7.74 11.32
C ARG A 43 0.72 7.86 11.89
N THR A 44 -0.29 7.29 11.21
CA THR A 44 -1.69 7.27 11.68
C THR A 44 -1.88 6.52 13.00
N ARG A 45 -0.91 5.69 13.42
CA ARG A 45 -0.90 5.04 14.74
C ARG A 45 -0.80 6.04 15.90
N HIS A 46 -0.25 7.23 15.64
CA HIS A 46 0.09 8.21 16.66
C HIS A 46 -0.60 9.57 16.46
N LEU A 47 -1.51 9.67 15.48
CA LEU A 47 -2.29 10.89 15.27
C LEU A 47 -3.20 11.17 16.47
N LYS A 48 -3.36 12.47 16.76
CA LYS A 48 -4.20 13.01 17.83
C LYS A 48 -5.36 13.79 17.25
N SER A 49 -6.29 14.23 18.10
CA SER A 49 -7.46 15.02 17.71
C SER A 49 -8.30 14.30 16.64
N SER A 50 -8.66 14.97 15.55
CA SER A 50 -9.46 14.42 14.44
C SER A 50 -8.86 13.17 13.78
N GLY A 51 -7.54 12.96 13.87
CA GLY A 51 -6.87 11.77 13.34
C GLY A 51 -6.83 10.57 14.30
N THR A 52 -7.34 10.74 15.53
CA THR A 52 -7.31 9.67 16.55
C THR A 52 -8.13 8.47 16.07
N GLY A 53 -7.56 7.27 16.14
CA GLY A 53 -8.24 6.04 15.75
C GLY A 53 -8.21 5.72 14.25
N PHE A 54 -7.63 6.59 13.40
CA PHE A 54 -7.52 6.34 11.95
C PHE A 54 -6.86 4.99 11.67
N PHE A 55 -5.73 4.70 12.32
CA PHE A 55 -5.04 3.44 12.11
C PHE A 55 -5.92 2.23 12.49
N ALA A 56 -6.53 2.26 13.68
CA ALA A 56 -7.36 1.16 14.15
C ALA A 56 -8.59 0.94 13.24
N ALA A 57 -9.23 2.02 12.80
CA ALA A 57 -10.39 1.96 11.92
C ALA A 57 -10.03 1.40 10.52
N LEU A 58 -8.90 1.83 9.96
CA LEU A 58 -8.53 1.58 8.56
C LEU A 58 -7.52 0.44 8.35
N SER A 59 -6.98 -0.12 9.43
CA SER A 59 -6.00 -1.20 9.38
C SER A 59 -6.45 -2.48 10.08
N ARG A 60 -7.70 -2.54 10.55
CA ARG A 60 -8.29 -3.81 11.01
C ARG A 60 -8.21 -4.87 9.92
N ASN A 61 -8.14 -6.14 10.31
CA ASN A 61 -8.05 -7.31 9.43
C ASN A 61 -6.78 -7.41 8.57
N LYS A 62 -5.87 -6.43 8.64
CA LYS A 62 -4.58 -6.47 7.93
C LYS A 62 -3.50 -7.12 8.79
N LYS A 63 -2.57 -7.80 8.13
CA LYS A 63 -1.24 -8.11 8.69
C LYS A 63 -0.32 -6.90 8.49
N SER A 64 0.74 -6.83 9.28
CA SER A 64 1.73 -5.76 9.21
C SER A 64 3.14 -6.34 9.20
N VAL A 65 4.01 -5.73 8.40
CA VAL A 65 5.45 -5.99 8.41
C VAL A 65 6.20 -4.67 8.32
N THR A 66 7.29 -4.54 9.08
CA THR A 66 8.17 -3.37 9.04
C THR A 66 9.36 -3.65 8.14
N LEU A 67 9.47 -2.90 7.03
CA LEU A 67 10.56 -3.02 6.06
C LEU A 67 10.96 -1.63 5.56
N ASP A 68 12.25 -1.33 5.55
CA ASP A 68 12.76 -0.02 5.12
C ASP A 68 13.12 -0.03 3.62
N THR A 69 12.37 0.74 2.82
CA THR A 69 12.67 0.90 1.39
C THR A 69 13.98 1.63 1.10
N ALA A 70 14.63 2.23 2.10
CA ALA A 70 15.99 2.76 1.98
C ALA A 70 17.08 1.70 2.20
N ASN A 71 16.75 0.54 2.78
CA ASN A 71 17.67 -0.56 3.01
C ASN A 71 17.59 -1.57 1.85
N PRO A 72 18.66 -1.78 1.07
CA PRO A 72 18.65 -2.73 -0.06
C PRO A 72 18.27 -4.17 0.33
N ALA A 73 18.61 -4.62 1.53
CA ALA A 73 18.26 -5.96 2.01
C ALA A 73 16.75 -6.10 2.26
N ASP A 74 16.11 -5.03 2.73
CA ASP A 74 14.66 -4.98 2.93
C ASP A 74 13.93 -4.84 1.60
N VAL A 75 14.49 -4.10 0.64
CA VAL A 75 13.96 -4.04 -0.74
C VAL A 75 13.93 -5.42 -1.37
N GLU A 76 14.99 -6.21 -1.25
CA GLU A 76 15.01 -7.57 -1.77
C GLU A 76 13.99 -8.47 -1.04
N THR A 77 13.79 -8.26 0.26
CA THR A 77 12.73 -8.94 1.02
C THR A 77 11.33 -8.53 0.58
N LEU A 78 11.12 -7.26 0.26
CA LEU A 78 9.86 -6.75 -0.31
C LEU A 78 9.58 -7.35 -1.68
N LEU A 79 10.59 -7.44 -2.54
CA LEU A 79 10.44 -8.06 -3.86
C LEU A 79 9.99 -9.52 -3.73
N ARG A 80 10.63 -10.31 -2.85
CA ARG A 80 10.19 -11.69 -2.58
C ARG A 80 8.76 -11.77 -2.03
N LEU A 81 8.35 -10.82 -1.19
CA LEU A 81 6.97 -10.75 -0.71
C LEU A 81 5.99 -10.47 -1.86
N ILE A 82 6.31 -9.48 -2.71
CA ILE A 82 5.50 -9.09 -3.86
C ILE A 82 5.41 -10.21 -4.92
N ASP A 83 6.45 -11.01 -5.08
CA ASP A 83 6.43 -12.17 -5.99
C ASP A 83 5.33 -13.18 -5.61
N THR A 84 4.86 -13.17 -4.36
CA THR A 84 3.76 -14.02 -3.87
C THR A 84 2.39 -13.34 -3.89
N ALA A 85 2.32 -12.08 -4.28
CA ALA A 85 1.09 -11.29 -4.23
C ALA A 85 0.31 -11.34 -5.54
N ASP A 86 -1.02 -11.20 -5.43
CA ASP A 86 -1.90 -11.00 -6.58
C ASP A 86 -2.07 -9.51 -6.87
N VAL A 87 -2.02 -8.67 -5.82
CA VAL A 87 -2.21 -7.23 -5.91
C VAL A 87 -1.10 -6.49 -5.14
N VAL A 88 -0.55 -5.46 -5.76
CA VAL A 88 0.20 -4.40 -5.07
C VAL A 88 -0.59 -3.11 -5.18
N LEU A 89 -0.83 -2.43 -4.05
CA LEU A 89 -1.47 -1.12 -4.05
C LEU A 89 -0.65 -0.08 -3.28
N GLU A 90 -0.65 1.14 -3.80
CA GLU A 90 0.13 2.24 -3.21
C GLU A 90 -0.54 3.60 -3.36
N ASN A 91 -0.29 4.52 -2.42
CA ASN A 91 -0.76 5.91 -2.51
C ASN A 91 0.31 6.99 -2.29
N PHE A 92 1.56 6.70 -2.62
CA PHE A 92 2.66 7.65 -2.53
C PHE A 92 2.62 8.68 -3.68
N ARG A 93 3.50 9.68 -3.67
CA ARG A 93 3.63 10.59 -4.83
C ARG A 93 4.02 9.81 -6.10
N PRO A 94 3.63 10.27 -7.30
CA PRO A 94 4.06 9.64 -8.55
C PRO A 94 5.58 9.42 -8.59
N GLY A 95 6.00 8.22 -9.00
CA GLY A 95 7.40 7.83 -9.11
C GLY A 95 8.09 7.41 -7.80
N ALA A 96 7.49 7.62 -6.62
CA ALA A 96 8.15 7.35 -5.34
C ALA A 96 8.62 5.91 -5.17
N LEU A 97 7.79 4.91 -5.53
CA LEU A 97 8.21 3.51 -5.48
C LEU A 97 9.24 3.17 -6.56
N ALA A 98 9.15 3.79 -7.74
CA ALA A 98 10.11 3.57 -8.82
C ALA A 98 11.52 4.04 -8.43
N GLU A 99 11.63 5.17 -7.74
CA GLU A 99 12.90 5.66 -7.15
C GLU A 99 13.52 4.65 -6.15
N LYS A 100 12.72 3.71 -5.64
CA LYS A 100 13.15 2.63 -4.71
C LYS A 100 13.32 1.27 -5.38
N GLY A 101 13.25 1.19 -6.71
CA GLY A 101 13.31 -0.08 -7.44
C GLY A 101 12.04 -0.93 -7.33
N LEU A 102 10.94 -0.36 -6.83
CA LEU A 102 9.64 -1.01 -6.65
C LEU A 102 8.59 -0.47 -7.65
N GLY A 103 9.06 0.04 -8.79
CA GLY A 103 8.19 0.56 -9.85
C GLY A 103 7.37 -0.56 -10.51
N PHE A 104 6.16 -0.23 -10.99
CA PHE A 104 5.25 -1.25 -11.52
C PHE A 104 5.80 -2.03 -12.72
N ASP A 105 6.63 -1.42 -13.56
CA ASP A 105 7.29 -2.15 -14.66
C ASP A 105 8.26 -3.20 -14.13
N THR A 106 9.05 -2.86 -13.10
CA THR A 106 9.93 -3.80 -12.40
C THR A 106 9.14 -4.92 -11.74
N LEU A 107 8.04 -4.59 -11.06
CA LEU A 107 7.22 -5.59 -10.37
C LEU A 107 6.53 -6.54 -11.37
N ARG A 108 5.99 -6.01 -12.48
CA ARG A 108 5.35 -6.82 -13.53
C ARG A 108 6.34 -7.70 -14.30
N ALA A 109 7.58 -7.24 -14.48
CA ALA A 109 8.62 -8.07 -15.07
C ALA A 109 8.91 -9.33 -14.22
N ARG A 110 8.77 -9.23 -12.88
CA ARG A 110 8.95 -10.35 -11.96
C ARG A 110 7.70 -11.22 -11.84
N ASN A 111 6.53 -10.59 -11.74
CA ASN A 111 5.23 -11.24 -11.65
C ASN A 111 4.28 -10.66 -12.72
N PRO A 112 4.21 -11.27 -13.93
CA PRO A 112 3.37 -10.78 -15.01
C PRO A 112 1.86 -10.81 -14.73
N ARG A 113 1.43 -11.55 -13.70
CA ARG A 113 0.03 -11.64 -13.27
C ARG A 113 -0.35 -10.56 -12.25
N LEU A 114 0.63 -9.82 -11.74
CA LEU A 114 0.45 -8.85 -10.67
C LEU A 114 -0.47 -7.69 -11.10
N ILE A 115 -1.52 -7.47 -10.32
CA ILE A 115 -2.36 -6.29 -10.44
C ILE A 115 -1.68 -5.16 -9.66
N CYS A 116 -1.29 -4.10 -10.37
CA CYS A 116 -0.67 -2.94 -9.76
C CYS A 116 -1.67 -1.77 -9.72
N LEU A 117 -2.00 -1.29 -8.52
CA LEU A 117 -2.96 -0.21 -8.29
C LEU A 117 -2.26 1.00 -7.67
N SER A 118 -2.35 2.14 -8.35
CA SER A 118 -1.86 3.42 -7.85
C SER A 118 -3.04 4.32 -7.51
N LEU A 119 -3.13 4.76 -6.25
CA LEU A 119 -4.16 5.70 -5.79
C LEU A 119 -3.53 7.10 -5.69
N LYS A 120 -4.08 8.07 -6.43
CA LYS A 120 -3.53 9.43 -6.56
C LYS A 120 -4.67 10.44 -6.55
N GLY A 121 -4.43 11.61 -5.97
CA GLY A 121 -5.43 12.70 -6.00
C GLY A 121 -5.57 13.33 -7.40
N PHE A 122 -4.46 13.47 -8.12
CA PHE A 122 -4.46 13.87 -9.53
C PHE A 122 -3.78 12.80 -10.38
N LEU A 123 -4.43 12.41 -11.48
CA LEU A 123 -3.87 11.52 -12.48
C LEU A 123 -3.00 12.29 -13.49
N SER A 124 -2.53 11.61 -14.53
CA SER A 124 -1.73 12.19 -15.60
C SER A 124 -2.36 13.48 -16.13
N GLY A 125 -1.56 14.55 -16.18
CA GLY A 125 -2.02 15.87 -16.59
C GLY A 125 -1.31 17.00 -15.86
N PRO A 126 -1.77 18.25 -16.04
CA PRO A 126 -1.07 19.44 -15.53
C PRO A 126 -0.91 19.48 -14.01
N TYR A 127 -1.72 18.70 -13.27
CA TYR A 127 -1.69 18.65 -11.81
C TYR A 127 -1.11 17.35 -11.25
N GLU A 128 -0.55 16.47 -12.08
CA GLU A 128 -0.04 15.15 -11.65
C GLU A 128 0.98 15.25 -10.49
N ARG A 129 1.75 16.35 -10.45
CA ARG A 129 2.78 16.60 -9.42
C ARG A 129 2.29 17.46 -8.26
N ARG A 130 1.01 17.86 -8.25
CA ARG A 130 0.44 18.67 -7.18
C ARG A 130 0.12 17.79 -5.98
N THR A 131 0.52 18.23 -4.79
CA THR A 131 0.11 17.60 -3.54
C THR A 131 -1.41 17.70 -3.41
N ALA A 132 -2.07 16.56 -3.22
CA ALA A 132 -3.50 16.45 -3.02
C ALA A 132 -3.79 15.88 -1.63
N LEU A 133 -4.62 16.60 -0.87
CA LEU A 133 -5.23 16.16 0.38
C LEU A 133 -6.76 16.29 0.20
N ASP A 134 -7.54 15.70 1.09
CA ASP A 134 -9.02 15.73 1.01
C ASP A 134 -9.59 17.17 0.97
N GLU A 135 -8.90 18.10 1.65
CA GLU A 135 -9.29 19.50 1.75
C GLU A 135 -8.91 20.36 0.52
N VAL A 136 -8.24 19.78 -0.47
CA VAL A 136 -7.67 20.48 -1.65
C VAL A 136 -8.52 20.25 -2.89
#